data_AF-A0A0D1XSJ7-F1
#
_entry.id   AF-A0A0D1XSJ7-F1
#
_cell.length_a   1.000
_cell.length_b   1.000
_cell.length_c   1.000
_cell.angle_alpha   90.00
_cell.angle_beta   90.00
_cell.angle_gamma   90.00
#
_symmetry.space_group_name_H-M   'P 1'
#
loop_
_entity.id
_entity.type
_entity.pdbx_description
1 polymer ?
#
loop_
_entity_poly.entity_id
_entity_poly.type
_entity_poly.pdbx_seq_one_letter_code
_entity_poly.pdbx_strand_id
1 'polypeptide(L)'
;MIQISDASIHIETLEKEWPLSGIQRTILERMAASTITYVYPSLDVLKFEVKMRGFIVSAAKNLYYSGADFATFKESRCNPRYWNRTKEGGFQLKKGIEPAEAMNDIFKDGKKYAFECTTAIVIVYYKAIIDSIGKDNFNRLFPNILLYDGVYDEDLRLTWIHAAEYLPGDVQYFNNPEYNPKTPEWQGENVVLLGDNRYFAHGIGIKTKKGVITELNSERKPGATVSAYLLDQAARPDFAYLSQYDERNAKNMQIHSPAGNRFMIAQIGSTTYIKM
;
A
#
# COMPACT_ATOMS: atom_id res chain seq x y z
N MET A 1 -21.20 -1.70 -3.70
CA MET A 1 -21.97 -1.99 -2.45
C MET A 1 -21.04 -2.61 -1.40
N ILE A 2 -21.22 -2.33 -0.10
CA ILE A 2 -20.43 -2.96 0.98
C ILE A 2 -21.34 -3.89 1.79
N GLN A 3 -20.90 -5.12 1.99
CA GLN A 3 -21.59 -6.14 2.76
C GLN A 3 -20.69 -6.63 3.91
N ILE A 4 -21.27 -6.73 5.11
CA ILE A 4 -20.62 -7.29 6.30
C ILE A 4 -21.42 -8.52 6.72
N SER A 5 -20.77 -9.69 6.63
CA SER A 5 -21.46 -10.98 6.75
C SER A 5 -22.63 -11.02 5.76
N ASP A 6 -23.88 -11.03 6.23
CA ASP A 6 -25.09 -11.04 5.39
C ASP A 6 -25.79 -9.67 5.29
N ALA A 7 -25.24 -8.63 5.92
CA ALA A 7 -25.88 -7.31 6.00
C ALA A 7 -25.23 -6.29 5.05
N SER A 8 -26.04 -5.64 4.21
CA SER A 8 -25.61 -4.50 3.41
C SER A 8 -25.57 -3.22 4.25
N ILE A 9 -24.49 -2.45 4.09
CA ILE A 9 -24.25 -1.23 4.86
C ILE A 9 -24.23 0.00 3.95
N HIS A 10 -24.94 1.02 4.40
CA HIS A 10 -24.92 2.36 3.84
C HIS A 10 -23.77 3.18 4.44
N ILE A 11 -23.05 3.91 3.58
CA ILE A 11 -21.86 4.67 3.98
C ILE A 11 -22.20 5.74 5.01
N GLU A 12 -23.38 6.35 4.93
CA GLU A 12 -23.87 7.39 5.84
C GLU A 12 -23.98 6.87 7.28
N THR A 13 -24.21 5.56 7.46
CA THR A 13 -24.23 4.91 8.77
C THR A 13 -22.81 4.75 9.33
N LEU A 14 -21.80 4.56 8.48
CA LEU A 14 -20.40 4.45 8.89
C LEU A 14 -19.83 5.82 9.30
N GLU A 15 -20.13 6.89 8.56
CA GLU A 15 -19.54 8.22 8.80
C GLU A 15 -19.92 8.84 10.15
N LYS A 16 -21.08 8.48 10.70
CA LYS A 16 -21.54 8.99 12.01
C LYS A 16 -20.75 8.38 13.17
N GLU A 17 -20.31 7.15 13.01
CA GLU A 17 -19.72 6.33 14.06
C GLU A 17 -18.18 6.25 13.91
N TRP A 18 -17.67 6.50 12.71
CA TRP A 18 -16.25 6.39 12.39
C TRP A 18 -15.71 7.73 11.86
N PRO A 19 -14.86 8.43 12.63
CA PRO A 19 -14.22 9.66 12.15
C PRO A 19 -13.20 9.32 11.05
N LEU A 20 -13.62 9.50 9.80
CA LEU A 20 -12.84 9.20 8.61
C LEU A 20 -11.95 10.39 8.21
N SER A 21 -10.71 10.11 7.84
CA SER A 21 -9.91 11.07 7.06
C SER A 21 -10.46 11.22 5.65
N GLY A 22 -10.11 12.31 4.95
CA GLY A 22 -10.58 12.55 3.59
C GLY A 22 -10.31 11.39 2.62
N ILE A 23 -9.13 10.76 2.69
CA ILE A 23 -8.80 9.63 1.83
C ILE A 23 -9.61 8.37 2.16
N GLN A 24 -9.89 8.13 3.44
CA GLN A 24 -10.69 6.98 3.87
C GLN A 24 -12.15 7.13 3.45
N ARG A 25 -12.70 8.35 3.52
CA ARG A 25 -14.01 8.67 2.94
C ARG A 25 -14.02 8.37 1.44
N THR A 26 -13.05 8.89 0.68
CA THR A 26 -12.96 8.63 -0.77
C THR A 26 -12.88 7.14 -1.11
N ILE A 27 -12.17 6.34 -0.30
CA ILE A 27 -12.09 4.88 -0.48
C ILE A 27 -13.48 4.26 -0.30
N LEU A 28 -14.18 4.58 0.80
CA LEU A 28 -15.50 4.04 1.08
C LEU A 28 -16.54 4.47 0.05
N GLU A 29 -16.52 5.73 -0.40
CA GLU A 29 -17.40 6.25 -1.45
C GLU A 29 -17.22 5.47 -2.75
N ARG A 30 -15.97 5.19 -3.15
CA ARG A 30 -15.67 4.36 -4.33
C ARG A 30 -16.21 2.93 -4.15
N MET A 31 -15.94 2.29 -3.02
CA MET A 31 -16.45 0.95 -2.74
C MET A 31 -17.99 0.88 -2.75
N ALA A 32 -18.64 1.92 -2.25
CA ALA A 32 -20.10 2.03 -2.25
C ALA A 32 -20.66 2.19 -3.67
N ALA A 33 -20.04 3.05 -4.48
CA ALA A 33 -20.42 3.34 -5.87
C ALA A 33 -20.09 2.19 -6.84
N SER A 34 -19.20 1.28 -6.45
CA SER A 34 -18.77 0.16 -7.28
C SER A 34 -19.89 -0.77 -7.72
N THR A 35 -19.76 -1.26 -8.95
CA THR A 35 -20.64 -2.28 -9.53
C THR A 35 -20.49 -3.65 -8.87
N ILE A 36 -19.38 -3.89 -8.16
CA ILE A 36 -19.15 -5.09 -7.37
C ILE A 36 -19.51 -4.88 -5.90
N THR A 37 -19.81 -5.99 -5.23
CA THR A 37 -20.04 -6.00 -3.79
C THR A 37 -18.74 -6.35 -3.06
N TYR A 38 -18.28 -5.47 -2.18
CA TYR A 38 -17.16 -5.73 -1.29
C TYR A 38 -17.69 -6.46 -0.05
N VAL A 39 -17.30 -7.71 0.13
CA VAL A 39 -17.78 -8.58 1.21
C VAL A 39 -16.70 -8.69 2.29
N TYR A 40 -17.10 -8.42 3.53
CA TYR A 40 -16.23 -8.49 4.69
C TYR A 40 -16.78 -9.43 5.76
N PRO A 41 -15.92 -10.19 6.46
CA PRO A 41 -16.37 -11.05 7.55
C PRO A 41 -16.78 -10.25 8.79
N SER A 42 -16.26 -9.04 8.97
CA SER A 42 -16.62 -8.14 10.07
C SER A 42 -16.34 -6.67 9.75
N LEU A 43 -16.94 -5.78 10.54
CA LEU A 43 -16.69 -4.34 10.47
C LEU A 43 -15.24 -3.97 10.80
N ASP A 44 -14.58 -4.74 11.66
CA ASP A 44 -13.19 -4.50 12.02
C ASP A 44 -12.24 -4.77 10.84
N VAL A 45 -12.53 -5.78 10.01
CA VAL A 45 -11.75 -6.05 8.80
C VAL A 45 -11.93 -4.94 7.77
N LEU A 46 -13.17 -4.47 7.53
CA LEU A 46 -13.42 -3.31 6.66
C LEU A 46 -12.66 -2.07 7.17
N LYS A 47 -12.77 -1.78 8.48
CA LYS A 47 -12.07 -0.66 9.11
C LYS A 47 -10.56 -0.77 8.96
N PHE A 48 -10.02 -1.97 9.11
CA PHE A 48 -8.60 -2.22 8.95
C PHE A 48 -8.13 -1.98 7.52
N GLU A 49 -8.83 -2.52 6.50
CA GLU A 49 -8.46 -2.32 5.09
C GLU A 49 -8.43 -0.83 4.74
N VAL A 50 -9.51 -0.10 5.04
CA VAL A 50 -9.61 1.34 4.73
C VAL A 50 -8.55 2.14 5.47
N LYS A 51 -8.28 1.80 6.75
CA LYS A 51 -7.20 2.40 7.54
C LYS A 51 -5.84 2.19 6.87
N MET A 52 -5.51 0.94 6.56
CA MET A 52 -4.22 0.56 5.98
C MET A 52 -4.03 1.16 4.59
N ARG A 53 -5.07 1.19 3.74
CA ARG A 53 -5.05 1.91 2.44
C ARG A 53 -4.73 3.38 2.61
N GLY A 54 -5.32 4.05 3.61
CA GLY A 54 -4.98 5.42 3.96
C GLY A 54 -3.51 5.60 4.35
N PHE A 55 -2.94 4.62 5.08
CA PHE A 55 -1.53 4.62 5.42
C PHE A 55 -0.61 4.31 4.23
N ILE A 56 -1.02 3.46 3.29
CA ILE A 56 -0.27 3.23 2.03
C ILE A 56 -0.16 4.54 1.24
N VAL A 57 -1.28 5.25 1.07
CA VAL A 57 -1.28 6.57 0.38
C VAL A 57 -0.40 7.58 1.11
N SER A 58 -0.46 7.60 2.44
CA SER A 58 0.36 8.51 3.26
C SER A 58 1.84 8.17 3.19
N ALA A 59 2.20 6.88 3.26
CA ALA A 59 3.56 6.40 3.13
C ALA A 59 4.15 6.73 1.74
N ALA A 60 3.40 6.54 0.66
CA ALA A 60 3.82 6.92 -0.68
C ALA A 60 4.15 8.43 -0.80
N LYS A 61 3.28 9.29 -0.26
CA LYS A 61 3.52 10.74 -0.20
C LYS A 61 4.73 11.08 0.67
N ASN A 62 4.86 10.46 1.83
CA ASN A 62 5.98 10.70 2.74
C ASN A 62 7.30 10.24 2.13
N LEU A 63 7.31 9.14 1.38
CA LEU A 63 8.51 8.67 0.68
C LEU A 63 8.94 9.68 -0.38
N TYR A 64 8.00 10.21 -1.17
CA TYR A 64 8.26 11.29 -2.11
C TYR A 64 8.89 12.52 -1.42
N TYR A 65 8.36 12.94 -0.27
CA TYR A 65 8.88 14.10 0.46
C TYR A 65 10.15 13.83 1.28
N SER A 66 10.54 12.56 1.49
CA SER A 66 11.72 12.19 2.27
C SER A 66 13.06 12.60 1.62
N GLY A 67 13.05 12.81 0.30
CA GLY A 67 14.25 13.05 -0.49
C GLY A 67 15.08 11.79 -0.76
N ALA A 68 14.49 10.59 -0.64
CA ALA A 68 15.08 9.37 -1.18
C ALA A 68 15.09 9.43 -2.71
N ASP A 69 16.24 9.14 -3.31
CA ASP A 69 16.42 9.21 -4.77
C ASP A 69 16.15 7.86 -5.43
N PHE A 70 15.85 7.89 -6.72
CA PHE A 70 15.91 6.68 -7.53
C PHE A 70 17.37 6.27 -7.78
N ALA A 71 17.65 4.96 -7.74
CA ALA A 71 18.90 4.41 -8.23
C ALA A 71 18.71 2.94 -8.67
N THR A 72 19.42 2.56 -9.73
CA THR A 72 19.56 1.14 -10.10
C THR A 72 20.24 0.37 -8.97
N PHE A 73 20.14 -0.97 -8.97
CA PHE A 73 20.80 -1.79 -7.96
C PHE A 73 22.31 -1.52 -7.82
N LYS A 74 22.99 -1.33 -8.95
CA LYS A 74 24.43 -1.06 -8.97
C LYS A 74 24.81 0.23 -8.23
N GLU A 75 23.96 1.26 -8.34
CA GLU A 75 24.19 2.59 -7.77
C GLU A 75 23.39 2.84 -6.47
N SER A 76 22.70 1.81 -5.97
CA SER A 76 21.89 1.92 -4.76
C SER A 76 22.71 2.35 -3.55
N ARG A 77 22.07 3.02 -2.59
CA ARG A 77 22.72 3.46 -1.35
C ARG A 77 21.72 3.43 -0.20
N CYS A 78 22.23 3.15 0.99
CA CYS A 78 21.44 3.09 2.22
C CYS A 78 22.22 3.66 3.40
N ASN A 79 21.52 4.07 4.46
CA ASN A 79 22.17 4.50 5.69
C ASN A 79 22.91 3.32 6.35
N PRO A 80 24.26 3.36 6.45
CA PRO A 80 25.04 2.25 6.98
C PRO A 80 24.84 2.07 8.49
N ARG A 81 24.13 2.97 9.19
CA ARG A 81 23.73 2.75 10.58
C ARG A 81 22.82 1.53 10.72
N TYR A 82 21.88 1.34 9.78
CA TYR A 82 20.81 0.34 9.89
C TYR A 82 20.99 -0.82 8.91
N TRP A 83 21.61 -0.57 7.76
CA TRP A 83 21.61 -1.51 6.64
C TRP A 83 23.05 -1.86 6.20
N ASN A 84 23.24 -3.11 5.80
CA ASN A 84 24.38 -3.55 5.00
C ASN A 84 23.93 -3.59 3.54
N ARG A 85 24.59 -2.82 2.67
CA ARG A 85 24.37 -2.94 1.23
C ARG A 85 25.04 -4.21 0.71
N THR A 86 24.27 -5.10 0.07
CA THR A 86 24.80 -6.34 -0.53
C THR A 86 25.56 -6.03 -1.82
N LYS A 87 26.27 -7.04 -2.36
CA LYS A 87 26.99 -6.88 -3.63
C LYS A 87 26.03 -6.66 -4.80
N GLU A 88 24.84 -7.23 -4.70
CA GLU A 88 23.73 -7.17 -5.65
C GLU A 88 22.93 -5.87 -5.50
N GLY A 89 23.26 -5.01 -4.53
CA GLY A 89 22.61 -3.71 -4.35
C GLY A 89 21.38 -3.72 -3.44
N GLY A 90 21.05 -4.84 -2.80
CA GLY A 90 19.99 -4.93 -1.80
C GLY A 90 20.42 -4.37 -0.44
N PHE A 91 19.45 -4.09 0.43
CA PHE A 91 19.71 -3.60 1.79
C PHE A 91 19.34 -4.66 2.82
N GLN A 92 20.35 -5.31 3.38
CA GLN A 92 20.19 -6.29 4.45
C GLN A 92 20.17 -5.58 5.80
N LEU A 93 19.11 -5.77 6.57
CA LEU A 93 19.01 -5.24 7.93
C LEU A 93 20.18 -5.75 8.79
N LYS A 94 20.81 -4.86 9.55
CA LYS A 94 21.89 -5.23 10.48
C LYS A 94 21.35 -5.99 11.68
N LYS A 95 22.13 -6.96 12.15
CA LYS A 95 21.82 -7.73 13.36
C LYS A 95 21.68 -6.80 14.58
N GLY A 96 20.59 -6.99 15.33
CA GLY A 96 20.32 -6.24 16.57
C GLY A 96 19.67 -4.87 16.36
N ILE A 97 19.37 -4.49 15.12
CA ILE A 97 18.58 -3.29 14.81
C ILE A 97 17.10 -3.65 14.78
N GLU A 98 16.24 -2.81 15.37
CA GLU A 98 14.80 -2.98 15.28
C GLU A 98 14.31 -2.72 13.84
N PRO A 99 13.59 -3.66 13.20
CA PRO A 99 13.09 -3.51 11.83
C PRO A 99 12.30 -2.21 11.61
N ALA A 100 11.35 -1.90 12.49
CA ALA A 100 10.53 -0.69 12.40
C ALA A 100 11.36 0.59 12.54
N GLU A 101 12.43 0.60 13.34
CA GLU A 101 13.34 1.75 13.45
C GLU A 101 14.06 2.00 12.12
N ALA A 102 14.66 0.95 11.55
CA ALA A 102 15.37 1.01 10.27
C ALA A 102 14.46 1.42 9.11
N MET A 103 13.22 0.90 9.06
CA MET A 103 12.23 1.28 8.06
C MET A 103 11.81 2.74 8.19
N ASN A 104 11.58 3.22 9.42
CA ASN A 104 11.21 4.62 9.66
C ASN A 104 12.34 5.58 9.34
N ASP A 105 13.61 5.16 9.43
CA ASP A 105 14.76 5.99 9.07
C ASP A 105 14.76 6.38 7.59
N ILE A 106 14.25 5.52 6.69
CA ILE A 106 14.14 5.83 5.25
C ILE A 106 13.28 7.06 5.01
N PHE A 107 12.22 7.27 5.81
CA PHE A 107 11.32 8.42 5.68
C PHE A 107 11.86 9.67 6.37
N LYS A 108 12.72 9.51 7.39
CA LYS A 108 13.29 10.63 8.17
C LYS A 108 14.55 11.18 7.52
N ASP A 109 15.44 10.30 7.10
CA ASP A 109 16.75 10.58 6.52
C ASP A 109 16.80 10.12 5.05
N GLY A 110 15.73 10.33 4.28
CA GLY A 110 15.57 9.82 2.91
C GLY A 110 16.75 10.14 1.99
N LYS A 111 17.37 11.31 2.15
CA LYS A 111 18.60 11.70 1.44
C LYS A 111 19.78 10.75 1.63
N LYS A 112 19.79 9.85 2.61
CA LYS A 112 20.79 8.78 2.79
C LYS A 112 20.46 7.51 2.00
N TYR A 113 19.32 7.46 1.34
CA TYR A 113 18.86 6.33 0.56
C TYR A 113 18.65 6.64 -0.93
N ALA A 114 19.01 5.69 -1.79
CA ALA A 114 18.54 5.63 -3.16
C ALA A 114 18.37 4.17 -3.61
N PHE A 115 17.25 3.86 -4.25
CA PHE A 115 16.85 2.48 -4.57
C PHE A 115 15.88 2.42 -5.77
N GLU A 116 15.65 1.19 -6.24
CA GLU A 116 14.76 0.90 -7.36
C GLU A 116 13.27 1.12 -7.07
N CYS A 117 12.47 1.26 -8.12
CA CYS A 117 11.03 1.50 -8.01
C CYS A 117 10.30 0.34 -7.29
N THR A 118 10.67 -0.91 -7.58
CA THR A 118 10.09 -2.10 -6.92
C THR A 118 10.40 -2.12 -5.42
N THR A 119 11.63 -1.75 -5.04
CA THR A 119 12.03 -1.64 -3.63
C THR A 119 11.24 -0.54 -2.91
N ALA A 120 10.97 0.58 -3.59
CA ALA A 120 10.16 1.67 -3.03
C ALA A 120 8.75 1.22 -2.65
N ILE A 121 8.12 0.35 -3.44
CA ILE A 121 6.79 -0.21 -3.14
C ILE A 121 6.83 -1.05 -1.86
N VAL A 122 7.83 -1.92 -1.69
CA VAL A 122 7.99 -2.72 -0.46
C VAL A 122 8.16 -1.81 0.76
N ILE A 123 8.96 -0.74 0.63
CA ILE A 123 9.15 0.26 1.69
C ILE A 123 7.83 0.95 2.05
N VAL A 124 7.01 1.33 1.06
CA VAL A 124 5.68 1.92 1.29
C VAL A 124 4.78 0.95 2.03
N TYR A 125 4.74 -0.33 1.64
CA TYR A 125 3.92 -1.33 2.34
C TYR A 125 4.37 -1.55 3.77
N TYR A 126 5.67 -1.75 4.01
CA TYR A 126 6.18 -1.93 5.37
C TYR A 126 5.89 -0.73 6.26
N LYS A 127 6.03 0.50 5.74
CA LYS A 127 5.63 1.70 6.49
C LYS A 127 4.14 1.71 6.82
N ALA A 128 3.29 1.38 5.85
CA ALA A 128 1.85 1.31 6.07
C ALA A 128 1.46 0.23 7.08
N ILE A 129 2.17 -0.91 7.10
CA ILE A 129 1.96 -1.97 8.08
C ILE A 129 2.37 -1.49 9.47
N ILE A 130 3.57 -0.91 9.63
CA ILE A 130 4.04 -0.34 10.92
C ILE A 130 2.97 0.62 11.49
N ASP A 131 2.45 1.52 10.65
CA ASP A 131 1.46 2.51 11.08
C ASP A 131 0.07 1.88 11.34
N SER A 132 -0.19 0.68 10.80
CA SER A 132 -1.46 -0.04 10.96
C SER A 132 -1.51 -0.96 12.18
N ILE A 133 -0.43 -1.68 12.48
CA ILE A 133 -0.40 -2.75 13.51
C ILE A 133 0.57 -2.46 14.67
N GLY A 134 1.29 -1.34 14.60
CA GLY A 134 2.28 -0.96 15.60
C GLY A 134 3.66 -1.59 15.36
N LYS A 135 4.69 -0.96 15.94
CA LYS A 135 6.09 -1.36 15.76
C LYS A 135 6.39 -2.75 16.34
N ASP A 136 5.77 -3.13 17.45
CA ASP A 136 6.09 -4.37 18.16
C ASP A 136 5.59 -5.59 17.36
N ASN A 137 4.37 -5.49 16.81
CA ASN A 137 3.86 -6.52 15.90
C ASN A 137 4.65 -6.57 14.60
N PHE A 138 5.00 -5.42 14.01
CA PHE A 138 5.83 -5.39 12.80
C PHE A 138 7.19 -6.04 13.04
N ASN A 139 7.89 -5.69 14.12
CA ASN A 139 9.20 -6.26 14.47
C ASN A 139 9.15 -7.78 14.67
N ARG A 140 8.02 -8.30 15.18
CA ARG A 140 7.81 -9.74 15.37
C ARG A 140 7.54 -10.47 14.05
N LEU A 141 6.79 -9.85 13.14
CA LEU A 141 6.45 -10.44 11.84
C LEU A 141 7.62 -10.38 10.86
N PHE A 142 8.36 -9.27 10.85
CA PHE A 142 9.43 -9.01 9.88
C PHE A 142 10.79 -8.85 10.57
N PRO A 143 11.30 -9.86 11.30
CA PRO A 143 12.53 -9.71 12.09
C PRO A 143 13.80 -9.59 11.25
N ASN A 144 13.78 -10.08 10.00
CA ASN A 144 14.95 -10.15 9.12
C ASN A 144 14.62 -9.57 7.74
N ILE A 145 14.75 -8.25 7.58
CA ILE A 145 14.40 -7.57 6.33
C ILE A 145 15.58 -7.56 5.35
N LEU A 146 15.33 -7.97 4.11
CA LEU A 146 16.13 -7.66 2.94
C LEU A 146 15.27 -6.84 1.97
N LEU A 147 15.72 -5.63 1.63
CA LEU A 147 15.09 -4.79 0.61
C LEU A 147 15.82 -4.98 -0.72
N TYR A 148 15.23 -5.69 -1.68
CA TYR A 148 15.86 -5.98 -2.98
C TYR A 148 14.82 -6.42 -4.01
N ASP A 149 14.75 -5.81 -5.20
CA ASP A 149 14.00 -6.26 -6.39
C ASP A 149 12.58 -6.83 -6.18
N GLY A 150 11.84 -6.29 -5.22
CA GLY A 150 10.52 -6.84 -4.87
C GLY A 150 10.56 -8.19 -4.17
N VAL A 151 11.72 -8.62 -3.69
CA VAL A 151 11.83 -9.55 -2.56
C VAL A 151 11.17 -8.87 -1.37
N TYR A 152 10.00 -9.38 -1.02
CA TYR A 152 9.28 -9.07 0.20
C TYR A 152 9.09 -10.37 0.98
N ASP A 153 8.88 -10.23 2.28
CA ASP A 153 8.55 -11.36 3.14
C ASP A 153 7.21 -11.98 2.70
N GLU A 154 7.09 -13.30 2.67
CA GLU A 154 5.87 -14.01 2.27
C GLU A 154 4.64 -13.55 3.06
N ASP A 155 4.85 -13.04 4.29
CA ASP A 155 3.81 -12.45 5.13
C ASP A 155 3.13 -11.20 4.54
N LEU A 156 3.71 -10.57 3.51
CA LEU A 156 3.05 -9.47 2.77
C LEU A 156 1.88 -9.97 1.91
N ARG A 157 1.90 -11.25 1.49
CA ARG A 157 0.88 -11.94 0.68
C ARG A 157 0.30 -11.10 -0.46
N LEU A 158 1.16 -10.45 -1.25
CA LEU A 158 0.71 -9.61 -2.36
C LEU A 158 0.06 -10.46 -3.47
N THR A 159 -1.16 -10.10 -3.84
CA THR A 159 -1.86 -10.71 -4.97
C THR A 159 -2.14 -9.68 -6.04
N TRP A 160 -1.81 -10.02 -7.29
CA TRP A 160 -2.25 -9.28 -8.47
C TRP A 160 -3.69 -9.66 -8.80
N ILE A 161 -4.54 -8.67 -8.92
CA ILE A 161 -5.96 -8.85 -9.22
C ILE A 161 -6.40 -7.96 -10.38
N HIS A 162 -7.36 -8.44 -11.15
CA HIS A 162 -8.22 -7.61 -11.96
C HIS A 162 -9.36 -7.12 -11.07
N ALA A 163 -9.58 -5.82 -11.00
CA ALA A 163 -10.63 -5.23 -10.19
C ALA A 163 -11.59 -4.45 -11.07
N ALA A 164 -12.89 -4.53 -10.78
CA ALA A 164 -13.88 -3.67 -11.43
C ALA A 164 -13.57 -2.18 -11.19
N GLU A 165 -12.98 -1.88 -10.03
CA GLU A 165 -12.49 -0.55 -9.68
C GLU A 165 -11.19 -0.62 -8.87
N TYR A 166 -10.28 0.31 -9.19
CA TYR A 166 -9.06 0.54 -8.43
C TYR A 166 -9.29 1.60 -7.35
N LEU A 167 -8.80 1.30 -6.16
CA LEU A 167 -8.99 2.10 -4.95
C LEU A 167 -7.67 2.77 -4.55
N PRO A 168 -7.71 3.95 -3.92
CA PRO A 168 -6.50 4.52 -3.33
C PRO A 168 -5.77 3.51 -2.43
N GLY A 169 -4.45 3.49 -2.54
CA GLY A 169 -3.57 2.49 -1.92
C GLY A 169 -3.33 1.24 -2.76
N ASP A 170 -3.99 1.06 -3.91
CA ASP A 170 -3.63 0.03 -4.87
C ASP A 170 -2.25 0.32 -5.48
N VAL A 171 -1.45 -0.73 -5.65
CA VAL A 171 -0.23 -0.67 -6.46
C VAL A 171 -0.56 -1.13 -7.86
N GLN A 172 -0.18 -0.37 -8.88
CA GLN A 172 -0.42 -0.70 -10.29
C GLN A 172 0.89 -0.62 -11.08
N TYR A 173 0.84 -1.04 -12.33
CA TYR A 173 2.01 -1.03 -13.21
C TYR A 173 1.71 -0.35 -14.55
N PHE A 174 2.54 0.63 -14.91
CA PHE A 174 2.59 1.16 -16.27
C PHE A 174 3.60 0.36 -17.08
N ASN A 175 3.17 -0.21 -18.20
CA ASN A 175 4.05 -0.90 -19.14
C ASN A 175 4.56 0.06 -20.21
N ASN A 176 5.85 0.00 -20.54
CA ASN A 176 6.47 0.74 -21.64
C ASN A 176 7.06 -0.24 -22.67
N PRO A 177 6.24 -0.76 -23.60
CA PRO A 177 6.61 -1.91 -24.42
C PRO A 177 7.74 -1.62 -25.43
N GLU A 178 7.97 -0.35 -25.75
CA GLU A 178 8.99 0.09 -26.71
C GLU A 178 10.06 0.96 -26.06
N TYR A 179 10.40 0.67 -24.80
CA TYR A 179 11.51 1.30 -24.09
C TYR A 179 12.85 1.15 -24.84
N ASN A 180 13.81 2.03 -24.55
CA ASN A 180 15.17 1.92 -25.09
C ASN A 180 15.95 0.80 -24.39
N PRO A 181 16.44 -0.24 -25.10
CA PRO A 181 17.17 -1.36 -24.47
C PRO A 181 18.45 -0.98 -23.73
N LYS A 182 18.98 0.23 -23.97
CA LYS A 182 20.15 0.76 -23.24
C LYS A 182 19.81 1.31 -21.86
N THR A 183 18.53 1.54 -21.58
CA THR A 183 18.01 2.07 -20.31
C THR A 183 16.82 1.21 -19.85
N PRO A 184 17.08 -0.08 -19.53
CA PRO A 184 16.03 -1.06 -19.20
C PRO A 184 15.21 -0.73 -17.96
N GLU A 185 15.68 0.17 -17.10
CA GLU A 185 14.91 0.74 -15.99
C GLU A 185 13.62 1.44 -16.44
N TRP A 186 13.53 1.88 -17.70
CA TRP A 186 12.33 2.52 -18.26
C TRP A 186 11.34 1.57 -18.94
N GLN A 187 11.51 0.26 -18.79
CA GLN A 187 10.57 -0.75 -19.35
C GLN A 187 9.15 -0.66 -18.77
N GLY A 188 9.00 0.02 -17.64
CA GLY A 188 7.72 0.35 -17.03
C GLY A 188 7.91 0.96 -15.66
N GLU A 189 6.83 1.15 -14.92
CA GLU A 189 6.88 1.81 -13.61
C GLU A 189 5.82 1.25 -12.67
N ASN A 190 6.26 0.85 -11.47
CA ASN A 190 5.36 0.53 -10.37
C ASN A 190 4.85 1.82 -9.72
N VAL A 191 3.55 1.89 -9.45
CA VAL A 191 2.93 3.10 -8.90
C VAL A 191 1.97 2.82 -7.77
N VAL A 192 1.84 3.77 -6.84
CA VAL A 192 0.77 3.77 -5.83
C VAL A 192 -0.33 4.74 -6.25
N LEU A 193 -1.57 4.28 -6.38
CA LEU A 193 -2.74 5.12 -6.64
C LEU A 193 -3.06 5.96 -5.38
N LEU A 194 -2.98 7.29 -5.50
CA LEU A 194 -3.16 8.22 -4.38
C LEU A 194 -4.61 8.73 -4.24
N GLY A 195 -5.46 8.46 -5.23
CA GLY A 195 -6.75 9.13 -5.43
C GLY A 195 -6.70 10.17 -6.55
N ASP A 196 -7.87 10.59 -7.04
CA ASP A 196 -8.05 11.64 -8.06
C ASP A 196 -7.14 11.51 -9.30
N ASN A 197 -6.94 10.27 -9.76
CA ASN A 197 -6.09 9.93 -10.90
C ASN A 197 -4.63 10.42 -10.75
N ARG A 198 -4.13 10.51 -9.52
CA ARG A 198 -2.74 10.78 -9.18
C ARG A 198 -2.03 9.53 -8.68
N TYR A 199 -0.76 9.42 -9.02
CA TYR A 199 0.08 8.27 -8.78
C TYR A 199 1.39 8.74 -8.18
N PHE A 200 1.89 8.02 -7.17
CA PHE A 200 3.28 8.09 -6.76
C PHE A 200 4.07 7.06 -7.58
N ALA A 201 5.10 7.52 -8.27
CA ALA A 201 6.05 6.74 -9.05
C ALA A 201 7.46 7.09 -8.55
N HIS A 202 8.27 6.13 -8.12
CA HIS A 202 9.55 6.43 -7.49
C HIS A 202 10.59 6.80 -8.56
N GLY A 203 11.23 7.96 -8.44
CA GLY A 203 12.10 8.53 -9.48
C GLY A 203 11.39 9.49 -10.42
N ILE A 204 10.11 9.24 -10.75
CA ILE A 204 9.28 10.14 -11.57
C ILE A 204 8.55 11.20 -10.72
N GLY A 205 8.16 10.82 -9.50
CA GLY A 205 7.44 11.66 -8.53
C GLY A 205 5.92 11.44 -8.54
N ILE A 206 5.18 12.45 -8.05
CA ILE A 206 3.71 12.42 -8.02
C ILE A 206 3.15 13.04 -9.30
N LYS A 207 2.51 12.23 -10.15
CA LYS A 207 2.01 12.64 -11.47
C LYS A 207 0.59 12.13 -11.72
N THR A 208 -0.07 12.65 -12.75
CA THR A 208 -1.31 12.06 -13.27
C THR A 208 -1.00 10.84 -14.15
N LYS A 209 -2.01 10.03 -14.49
CA LYS A 209 -1.85 8.93 -15.47
C LYS A 209 -1.16 9.38 -16.76
N LYS A 210 -1.61 10.51 -17.32
CA LYS A 210 -1.00 11.11 -18.52
C LYS A 210 0.45 11.53 -18.26
N GLY A 211 0.73 12.11 -17.10
CA GLY A 211 2.08 12.51 -16.70
C GLY A 211 3.05 11.32 -16.67
N VAL A 212 2.69 10.22 -16.01
CA VAL A 212 3.54 9.01 -15.98
C VAL A 212 3.79 8.47 -17.39
N ILE A 213 2.74 8.37 -18.22
CA ILE A 213 2.87 7.91 -19.62
C ILE A 213 3.81 8.82 -20.43
N THR A 214 3.75 10.14 -20.23
CA THR A 214 4.65 11.08 -20.93
C THR A 214 6.11 10.83 -20.59
N GLU A 215 6.44 10.64 -19.31
CA GLU A 215 7.82 10.40 -18.84
C GLU A 215 8.36 9.05 -19.35
N LEU A 216 7.54 7.99 -19.32
CA LEU A 216 7.92 6.71 -19.92
C LEU A 216 8.14 6.81 -21.43
N ASN A 217 7.27 7.57 -22.12
CA ASN A 217 7.33 7.71 -23.57
C ASN A 217 8.55 8.50 -24.07
N SER A 218 9.14 9.38 -23.25
CA SER A 218 10.38 10.09 -23.60
C SER A 218 11.62 9.20 -23.60
N GLU A 219 11.55 8.03 -22.97
CA GLU A 219 12.66 7.09 -22.80
C GLU A 219 12.57 5.87 -23.73
N ARG A 220 11.78 5.99 -24.80
CA ARG A 220 11.57 4.94 -25.80
C ARG A 220 12.68 4.91 -26.85
N LYS A 221 12.84 3.77 -27.50
CA LYS A 221 13.78 3.61 -28.63
C LYS A 221 13.39 4.53 -29.80
N PRO A 222 14.34 4.98 -30.65
CA PRO A 222 14.03 5.75 -31.85
C PRO A 222 13.01 5.04 -32.74
N GLY A 223 12.02 5.80 -33.25
CA GLY A 223 10.96 5.26 -34.10
C GLY A 223 9.85 4.48 -33.37
N ALA A 224 9.81 4.49 -32.03
CA ALA A 224 8.74 3.85 -31.27
C ALA A 224 7.35 4.40 -31.62
N THR A 225 6.41 3.49 -31.87
CA THR A 225 5.02 3.78 -32.27
C THR A 225 3.99 3.39 -31.21
N VAL A 226 4.34 2.48 -30.30
CA VAL A 226 3.45 2.04 -29.22
C VAL A 226 3.74 2.85 -27.96
N SER A 227 2.71 3.56 -27.46
CA SER A 227 2.80 4.33 -26.22
C SER A 227 2.85 3.41 -25.01
N ALA A 228 3.48 3.87 -23.92
CA ALA A 228 3.28 3.33 -22.59
C ALA A 228 1.80 3.40 -22.17
N TYR A 229 1.36 2.47 -21.33
CA TYR A 229 -0.02 2.35 -20.86
C TYR A 229 -0.12 1.71 -19.47
N LEU A 230 -1.18 2.03 -18.75
CA LEU A 230 -1.48 1.42 -17.44
C LEU A 230 -2.07 0.04 -17.67
N LEU A 231 -1.51 -0.99 -17.03
CA LEU A 231 -2.10 -2.33 -17.03
C LEU A 231 -3.39 -2.33 -16.23
N ASP A 232 -4.36 -3.12 -16.69
CA ASP A 232 -5.63 -3.32 -15.99
C ASP A 232 -5.47 -4.37 -14.89
N GLN A 233 -4.59 -4.10 -13.91
CA GLN A 233 -4.44 -4.91 -12.71
C GLN A 233 -3.88 -4.09 -11.55
N ALA A 234 -4.04 -4.59 -10.33
CA ALA A 234 -3.44 -4.03 -9.14
C ALA A 234 -2.92 -5.11 -8.19
N ALA A 235 -1.83 -4.81 -7.49
CA ALA A 235 -1.36 -5.57 -6.35
C ALA A 235 -1.97 -5.02 -5.05
N ARG A 236 -2.46 -5.93 -4.21
CA ARG A 236 -3.01 -5.65 -2.88
C ARG A 236 -2.42 -6.62 -1.84
N PRO A 237 -2.11 -6.17 -0.62
CA PRO A 237 -1.78 -7.07 0.48
C PRO A 237 -3.04 -7.76 1.01
N ASP A 238 -2.85 -8.85 1.75
CA ASP A 238 -3.94 -9.53 2.45
C ASP A 238 -4.36 -8.72 3.70
N PHE A 239 -5.29 -7.78 3.49
CA PHE A 239 -5.81 -6.93 4.57
C PHE A 239 -6.48 -7.75 5.67
N ALA A 240 -7.15 -8.86 5.33
CA ALA A 240 -7.82 -9.69 6.32
C ALA A 240 -6.81 -10.39 7.23
N TYR A 241 -5.76 -10.99 6.65
CA TYR A 241 -4.65 -11.57 7.41
C TYR A 241 -3.98 -10.54 8.31
N LEU A 242 -3.61 -9.37 7.78
CA LEU A 242 -2.90 -8.34 8.56
C LEU A 242 -3.77 -7.75 9.68
N SER A 243 -5.10 -7.75 9.52
CA SER A 243 -6.02 -7.21 10.53
C SER A 243 -5.96 -7.95 11.87
N GLN A 244 -5.55 -9.23 11.89
CA GLN A 244 -5.44 -10.00 13.13
C GLN A 244 -4.35 -9.46 14.09
N TYR A 245 -3.45 -8.62 13.57
CA TYR A 245 -2.37 -8.01 14.34
C TYR A 245 -2.67 -6.56 14.77
N ASP A 246 -3.85 -6.00 14.44
CA ASP A 246 -4.26 -4.69 14.97
C ASP A 246 -4.44 -4.80 16.50
N GLU A 247 -3.75 -3.94 17.27
CA GLU A 247 -3.80 -3.95 18.75
C GLU A 247 -5.23 -3.79 19.31
N ARG A 248 -6.13 -3.16 18.54
CA ARG A 248 -7.55 -3.07 18.89
C ARG A 248 -8.27 -4.42 18.84
N ASN A 249 -7.88 -5.29 17.91
CA ASN A 249 -8.38 -6.67 17.84
C ASN A 249 -7.77 -7.55 18.94
N ALA A 250 -6.50 -7.32 19.29
CA ALA A 250 -5.83 -8.06 20.37
C ALA A 250 -6.46 -7.80 21.75
N LYS A 251 -6.89 -6.56 22.04
CA LYS A 251 -7.62 -6.24 23.28
C LYS A 251 -9.03 -6.84 23.31
N ASN A 252 -9.71 -6.95 22.17
CA ASN A 252 -11.00 -7.61 22.07
C ASN A 252 -10.90 -9.14 22.23
N MET A 253 -9.79 -9.76 21.77
CA MET A 253 -9.52 -11.19 21.97
C MET A 253 -9.18 -11.57 23.41
N GLN A 254 -8.57 -10.68 24.19
CA GLN A 254 -8.29 -10.95 25.62
C GLN A 254 -9.52 -10.82 26.53
N ILE A 255 -10.61 -10.20 26.06
CA ILE A 255 -11.82 -9.93 26.85
C ILE A 255 -12.95 -10.95 26.55
N HIS A 256 -12.84 -11.80 25.52
CA HIS A 256 -13.95 -12.65 25.09
C HIS A 256 -13.67 -14.16 25.13
N SER A 257 -14.32 -14.83 26.11
CA SER A 257 -15.02 -16.12 25.89
C SER A 257 -16.01 -16.00 24.71
N PRO A 258 -16.41 -17.12 24.05
CA PRO A 258 -17.05 -17.10 22.74
C PRO A 258 -18.48 -16.54 22.80
N ALA A 259 -18.60 -15.21 22.72
CA ALA A 259 -19.84 -14.49 22.46
C ALA A 259 -19.55 -13.05 22.02
N GLY A 260 -19.44 -12.86 20.69
CA GLY A 260 -19.82 -11.65 19.95
C GLY A 260 -19.02 -10.36 20.18
N ASN A 261 -18.29 -9.93 19.15
CA ASN A 261 -18.02 -8.51 18.92
C ASN A 261 -19.36 -7.76 18.92
N ARG A 262 -19.67 -7.05 20.00
CA ARG A 262 -20.94 -6.34 20.17
C ARG A 262 -20.95 -5.05 19.36
N PHE A 263 -21.12 -5.16 18.04
CA PHE A 263 -21.83 -4.14 17.29
C PHE A 263 -23.21 -4.70 16.94
N MET A 264 -24.28 -3.96 17.24
CA MET A 264 -25.63 -4.35 16.81
C MET A 264 -25.89 -3.74 15.44
N ILE A 265 -26.01 -4.60 14.43
CA ILE A 265 -26.61 -4.22 13.14
C ILE A 265 -28.11 -4.50 13.26
N ALA A 266 -28.92 -3.45 13.33
CA ALA A 266 -30.37 -3.56 13.35
C ALA A 266 -30.93 -2.99 12.05
N GLN A 267 -31.76 -3.77 11.36
CA GLN A 267 -32.48 -3.32 10.18
C GLN A 267 -33.91 -2.99 10.60
N ILE A 268 -34.30 -1.72 10.51
CA ILE A 268 -35.68 -1.27 10.78
C ILE A 268 -36.20 -0.66 9.49
N GLY A 269 -37.12 -1.39 8.82
CA GLY A 269 -37.56 -1.03 7.47
C GLY A 269 -36.42 -1.14 6.45
N SER A 270 -36.22 -0.09 5.64
CA SER A 270 -35.11 0.01 4.68
C SER A 270 -33.83 0.63 5.26
N THR A 271 -33.76 0.85 6.57
CA THR A 271 -32.64 1.55 7.22
C THR A 271 -31.80 0.59 8.07
N THR A 272 -30.50 0.56 7.81
CA THR A 272 -29.51 -0.20 8.58
C THR A 272 -28.87 0.70 9.64
N TYR A 273 -29.03 0.33 10.90
CA TYR A 273 -28.42 0.97 12.07
C TYR A 273 -27.23 0.14 12.54
N ILE A 274 -26.10 0.78 12.80
CA ILE A 274 -24.92 0.14 13.40
C ILE A 274 -24.64 0.87 14.70
N LYS A 275 -24.68 0.15 15.82
CA LYS A 275 -24.30 0.69 17.13
C LYS A 275 -23.05 -0.06 17.60
N MET A 276 -21.96 0.69 17.82
CA MET A 276 -20.72 0.18 18.43
C MET A 276 -20.81 0.09 19.94
#